data_AF-A0AAF0Q1I4-F1
#
_entry.id   AF-A0AAF0Q1I4-F1
#
_cell.length_a   1.000
_cell.length_b   1.000
_cell.length_c   1.000
_cell.angle_alpha   90.00
_cell.angle_beta   90.00
_cell.angle_gamma   90.00
#
_symmetry.space_group_name_H-M   'P 1'
#
loop_
_entity.id
_entity.type
_entity.pdbx_description
1 polymer ?
#
loop_
_entity_poly.entity_id
_entity_poly.type
_entity_poly.pdbx_seq_one_letter_code
_entity_poly.pdbx_strand_id
1 'polypeptide(L)'
;MCTWESRYNLVIGTTFERKTSARLSSWLKKVRDSGERPGWMLSHVFDELSQYWNTDKFKAISDQAKKARGNLKGGSLHTGGIKTVGTIAREMEKELGRTPIEPEVFKKTHVRKKENEFDPDVWVEERDERTFARNDVRRLQSGLEGIGSSRQAEALDGVQIAAMSDQIAKLTAALAELEWRRVAEQESMSKTVQQFKEQVMNLARRPTTSAPDDTDDENDEDDYVDLTP
;
A
#
# COMPACT_ATOMS: atom_id res chain seq x y z
N MET A 1 6.69 49.59 27.27
CA MET A 1 5.89 48.35 27.32
C MET A 1 5.94 47.70 25.96
N CYS A 2 6.34 46.43 25.84
CA CYS A 2 6.24 45.70 24.58
C CYS A 2 4.77 45.29 24.38
N THR A 3 4.09 45.94 23.43
CA THR A 3 2.72 45.60 23.03
C THR A 3 2.75 45.07 21.60
N TRP A 4 2.27 43.84 21.41
CA TRP A 4 2.14 43.24 20.09
C TRP A 4 0.96 43.86 19.34
N GLU A 5 1.01 43.90 18.00
CA GLU A 5 -0.14 44.32 17.21
C GLU A 5 -1.33 43.38 17.44
N SER A 6 -2.54 43.94 17.58
CA SER A 6 -3.76 43.19 17.92
C SER A 6 -4.06 42.01 16.99
N ARG A 7 -3.63 42.09 15.72
CA ARG A 7 -3.76 41.01 14.73
C ARG A 7 -3.03 39.72 15.15
N TYR A 8 -1.99 39.80 15.96
CA TYR A 8 -1.23 38.65 16.45
C TYR A 8 -1.77 38.10 17.76
N ASN A 9 -2.63 38.83 18.49
CA ASN A 9 -3.12 38.39 19.79
C ASN A 9 -3.85 37.04 19.73
N LEU A 10 -4.62 36.79 18.66
CA LEU A 10 -5.30 35.51 18.47
C LEU A 10 -4.31 34.36 18.27
N VAL A 11 -3.28 34.56 17.42
CA VAL A 11 -2.26 33.55 17.14
C VAL A 11 -1.39 33.29 18.37
N ILE A 12 -1.02 34.35 19.10
CA ILE A 12 -0.25 34.27 20.34
C ILE A 12 -1.05 33.54 21.41
N GLY A 13 -2.32 33.93 21.62
CA GLY A 13 -3.21 33.30 22.59
C GLY A 13 -3.42 31.82 22.30
N THR A 14 -3.81 31.47 21.07
CA THR A 14 -4.02 30.06 20.68
C THR A 14 -2.73 29.23 20.79
N THR A 15 -1.58 29.80 20.46
CA THR A 15 -0.28 29.13 20.60
C THR A 15 0.09 28.93 22.06
N PHE A 16 -0.13 29.96 22.89
CA PHE A 16 0.10 29.89 24.33
C PHE A 16 -0.76 28.80 24.94
N GLU A 17 -2.08 28.85 24.76
CA GLU A 17 -3.02 27.86 25.29
C GLU A 17 -2.68 26.44 24.87
N ARG A 18 -2.33 26.24 23.59
CA ARG A 18 -1.92 24.92 23.10
C ARG A 18 -0.66 24.41 23.80
N LYS A 19 0.35 25.28 23.98
CA LYS A 19 1.63 24.90 24.60
C LYS A 19 1.49 24.69 26.10
N THR A 20 0.75 25.55 26.80
CA THR A 20 0.53 25.45 28.24
C THR A 20 -0.35 24.26 28.57
N SER A 21 -1.43 24.02 27.83
CA SER A 21 -2.29 22.85 27.99
C SER A 21 -1.51 21.53 27.83
N ALA A 22 -0.64 21.43 26.82
CA ALA A 22 0.21 20.26 26.63
C ALA A 22 1.20 20.06 27.79
N ARG A 23 1.83 21.13 28.28
CA ARG A 23 2.73 21.09 29.44
C ARG A 23 2.00 20.71 30.72
N LEU A 24 0.85 21.32 30.98
CA LEU A 24 0.03 21.03 32.14
C LEU A 24 -0.42 19.57 32.15
N SER A 25 -0.88 19.06 31.01
CA SER A 25 -1.26 17.65 30.87
C SER A 25 -0.09 16.70 31.19
N SER A 26 1.13 17.06 30.76
CA SER A 26 2.34 16.30 31.08
C SER A 26 2.66 16.32 32.58
N TRP A 27 2.56 17.49 33.23
CA TRP A 27 2.76 17.60 34.68
C TRP A 27 1.69 16.85 35.47
N LEU A 28 0.42 16.99 35.12
CA LEU A 28 -0.67 16.25 35.77
C LEU A 28 -0.50 14.74 35.64
N LYS A 29 -0.01 14.25 34.49
CA LYS A 29 0.36 12.85 34.34
C LYS A 29 1.45 12.45 35.34
N LYS A 30 2.53 13.23 35.47
CA LYS A 30 3.60 12.93 36.45
C LYS A 30 3.08 12.90 37.88
N VAL A 31 2.25 13.89 38.24
CA VAL A 31 1.61 13.96 39.56
C VAL A 31 0.80 12.70 39.83
N ARG A 32 -0.07 12.31 38.89
CA ARG A 32 -0.88 11.08 39.00
C ARG A 32 -0.02 9.83 39.11
N ASP A 33 1.02 9.71 38.29
CA ASP A 33 1.88 8.53 38.26
C ASP A 33 2.74 8.43 39.55
N SER A 34 3.10 9.57 40.15
CA SER A 34 3.83 9.63 41.43
C SER A 34 2.96 9.45 42.67
N GLY A 35 1.68 9.84 42.60
CA GLY A 35 0.79 9.90 43.77
C GLY A 35 1.13 11.01 44.77
N GLU A 36 2.13 11.86 44.49
CA GLU A 36 2.58 12.92 45.40
C GLU A 36 2.10 14.30 44.95
N ARG A 37 1.67 15.13 45.92
CA ARG A 37 1.26 16.51 45.65
C ARG A 37 2.49 17.39 45.41
N PRO A 38 2.61 18.06 44.25
CA PRO A 38 3.72 18.97 44.02
C PRO A 38 3.53 20.30 44.76
N GLY A 39 4.62 20.98 45.09
CA GLY A 39 4.58 22.23 45.86
C GLY A 39 3.79 23.38 45.22
N TRP A 40 3.64 23.39 43.90
CA TRP A 40 2.87 24.40 43.16
C TRP A 40 1.36 24.14 43.15
N MET A 41 0.90 22.94 43.54
CA MET A 41 -0.51 22.57 43.52
C MET A 41 -1.11 22.69 44.92
N LEU A 42 -2.25 23.38 45.03
CA LEU A 42 -2.97 23.51 46.30
C LEU A 42 -3.49 22.14 46.77
N SER A 43 -3.56 21.93 48.10
CA SER A 43 -3.98 20.63 48.66
C SER A 43 -5.36 20.21 48.20
N HIS A 44 -6.36 21.09 48.32
CA HIS A 44 -7.74 20.78 47.92
C HIS A 44 -7.85 20.41 46.43
N VAL A 45 -7.09 21.08 45.54
CA VAL A 45 -7.07 20.77 44.11
C VAL A 45 -6.50 19.38 43.86
N PHE A 46 -5.43 19.02 44.57
CA PHE A 46 -4.85 17.68 44.47
C PHE A 46 -5.83 16.61 44.97
N ASP A 47 -6.54 16.87 46.06
CA ASP A 47 -7.51 15.95 46.64
C ASP A 47 -8.71 15.75 45.68
N GLU A 48 -9.23 16.83 45.09
CA GLU A 48 -10.29 16.77 44.08
C GLU A 48 -9.85 16.01 42.81
N LEU A 49 -8.64 16.27 42.31
CA LEU A 49 -8.08 15.55 41.16
C LEU A 49 -7.87 14.07 41.47
N SER A 50 -7.40 13.75 42.67
CA SER A 50 -7.20 12.38 43.12
C SER A 50 -8.53 11.63 43.22
N GLN A 51 -9.59 12.28 43.72
CA GLN A 51 -10.94 11.72 43.70
C GLN A 51 -11.42 11.49 42.26
N TYR A 52 -11.26 12.49 41.38
CA TYR A 52 -11.66 12.39 39.98
C TYR A 52 -10.95 11.26 39.23
N TRP A 53 -9.63 11.12 39.37
CA TRP A 53 -8.86 10.04 38.74
C TRP A 53 -9.27 8.65 39.22
N ASN A 54 -9.82 8.54 40.43
CA ASN A 54 -10.31 7.29 40.98
C ASN A 54 -11.70 6.89 40.49
N THR A 55 -12.44 7.79 39.85
CA THR A 55 -13.76 7.50 39.27
C THR A 55 -13.68 6.47 38.15
N ASP A 56 -14.70 5.63 38.04
CA ASP A 56 -14.80 4.61 36.98
C ASP A 56 -14.85 5.24 35.59
N LYS A 57 -15.49 6.40 35.47
CA LYS A 57 -15.54 7.17 34.21
C LYS A 57 -14.13 7.51 33.72
N PHE A 58 -13.28 8.04 34.61
CA PHE A 58 -11.92 8.39 34.22
C PHE A 58 -11.09 7.15 33.87
N LYS A 59 -11.16 6.11 34.69
CA LYS A 59 -10.47 4.83 34.46
C LYS A 59 -10.87 4.22 33.13
N ALA A 60 -12.16 4.17 32.81
CA ALA A 60 -12.67 3.67 31.54
C ALA A 60 -12.10 4.44 30.33
N ILE A 61 -12.10 5.78 30.38
CA ILE A 61 -11.53 6.62 29.31
C ILE A 61 -10.02 6.37 29.19
N SER A 62 -9.31 6.33 30.32
CA SER A 62 -7.86 6.08 30.36
C SER A 62 -7.51 4.71 29.78
N ASP A 63 -8.26 3.67 30.13
CA ASP A 63 -8.07 2.31 29.64
C ASP A 63 -8.40 2.20 28.15
N GLN A 64 -9.48 2.85 27.69
CA GLN A 64 -9.80 2.93 26.27
C GLN A 64 -8.67 3.63 25.50
N ALA A 65 -8.16 4.76 26.00
CA ALA A 65 -7.05 5.48 25.38
C ALA A 65 -5.75 4.66 25.42
N LYS A 66 -5.51 3.87 26.48
CA LYS A 66 -4.37 2.96 26.58
C LYS A 66 -4.48 1.83 25.56
N LYS A 67 -5.66 1.20 25.44
CA LYS A 67 -5.94 0.18 24.41
C LYS A 67 -5.78 0.76 23.00
N ALA A 68 -6.27 1.96 22.75
CA ALA A 68 -6.12 2.63 21.46
C ALA A 68 -4.64 2.90 21.11
N ARG A 69 -3.83 3.36 22.07
CA ARG A 69 -2.39 3.58 21.87
C ARG A 69 -1.59 2.30 21.71
N GLY A 70 -1.97 1.24 22.42
CA GLY A 70 -1.31 -0.07 22.34
C GLY A 70 -1.79 -0.93 21.17
N ASN A 71 -2.83 -0.50 20.44
CA ASN A 71 -3.31 -1.23 19.29
C ASN A 71 -2.33 -1.07 18.12
N LEU A 72 -1.67 -2.16 17.76
CA LEU A 72 -0.79 -2.25 16.60
C LEU A 72 -1.56 -2.40 15.27
N LYS A 73 -2.83 -2.00 15.24
CA LYS A 73 -3.70 -2.06 14.05
C LYS A 73 -4.44 -0.74 13.87
N GLY A 74 -4.53 -0.27 12.63
CA GLY A 74 -5.33 0.90 12.24
C GLY A 74 -4.56 1.87 11.34
N GLY A 75 -5.29 2.79 10.69
CA GLY A 75 -4.76 3.72 9.68
C GLY A 75 -3.86 4.85 10.22
N SER A 76 -3.25 4.65 11.40
CA SER A 76 -2.13 5.46 11.89
C SER A 76 -0.79 4.77 11.64
N LEU A 77 -0.80 3.49 11.26
CA LEU A 77 0.39 2.76 10.86
C LEU A 77 0.81 3.24 9.47
N HIS A 78 1.90 4.00 9.44
CA HIS A 78 2.47 4.53 8.21
C HIS A 78 3.83 3.88 7.97
N THR A 79 4.12 3.57 6.71
CA THR A 79 5.42 3.05 6.25
C THR A 79 6.44 4.15 5.98
N GLY A 80 6.06 5.42 6.15
CA GLY A 80 6.92 6.59 5.97
C GLY A 80 8.09 6.71 6.96
N GLY A 81 8.16 5.82 7.95
CA GLY A 81 9.18 5.87 9.01
C GLY A 81 9.01 7.12 9.88
N ILE A 82 10.13 7.75 10.27
CA ILE A 82 10.12 8.96 11.13
C ILE A 82 9.62 10.21 10.36
N LYS A 83 9.43 10.12 9.05
CA LYS A 83 8.98 11.26 8.24
C LYS A 83 7.48 11.50 8.44
N THR A 84 7.15 12.76 8.70
CA THR A 84 5.74 13.18 8.74
C THR A 84 5.12 13.10 7.34
N VAL A 85 3.80 12.92 7.26
CA VAL A 85 3.03 12.96 6.02
C VAL A 85 3.30 14.25 5.23
N GLY A 86 3.41 15.39 5.92
CA GLY A 86 3.72 16.67 5.27
C GLY A 86 5.14 16.74 4.70
N THR A 87 6.12 16.07 5.31
CA THR A 87 7.47 15.93 4.73
C THR A 87 7.40 15.10 3.45
N ILE A 88 6.68 13.97 3.48
CA ILE A 88 6.52 13.08 2.33
C ILE A 88 5.79 13.79 1.19
N ALA A 89 4.74 14.57 1.48
CA ALA A 89 4.04 15.37 0.49
C ALA A 89 4.97 16.38 -0.21
N ARG A 90 5.86 17.06 0.52
CA ARG A 90 6.85 17.98 -0.08
C ARG A 90 7.91 17.27 -0.91
N GLU A 91 8.30 16.05 -0.53
CA GLU A 91 9.21 15.22 -1.33
C GLU A 91 8.52 14.81 -2.64
N MET A 92 7.28 14.34 -2.58
CA MET A 92 6.49 13.99 -3.75
C MET A 92 6.22 15.18 -4.67
N GLU A 93 6.03 16.39 -4.12
CA GLU A 93 5.86 17.60 -4.92
C GLU A 93 7.07 17.90 -5.81
N LYS A 94 8.28 17.65 -5.29
CA LYS A 94 9.53 17.79 -6.05
C LYS A 94 9.68 16.69 -7.10
N GLU A 95 9.31 15.45 -6.77
CA GLU A 95 9.38 14.30 -7.70
C GLU A 95 8.39 14.45 -8.87
N LEU A 96 7.17 14.90 -8.58
CA LEU A 96 6.09 15.01 -9.57
C LEU A 96 6.08 16.35 -10.31
N GLY A 97 6.77 17.37 -9.79
CA GLY A 97 6.72 18.75 -10.34
C GLY A 97 5.35 19.42 -10.19
N ARG A 98 4.45 18.85 -9.38
CA ARG A 98 3.10 19.35 -9.08
C ARG A 98 2.74 19.03 -7.64
N THR A 99 1.80 19.79 -7.07
CA THR A 99 1.27 19.47 -5.75
C THR A 99 0.60 18.07 -5.78
N PRO A 100 1.05 17.14 -4.92
CA PRO A 100 0.47 15.80 -4.85
C PRO A 100 -0.96 15.86 -4.35
N ILE A 101 -1.82 14.99 -4.87
CA ILE A 101 -3.18 14.87 -4.35
C ILE A 101 -3.16 14.02 -3.07
N GLU A 102 -4.09 14.29 -2.15
CA GLU A 102 -4.17 13.61 -0.86
C GLU A 102 -4.21 12.06 -0.96
N PRO A 103 -4.93 11.44 -1.93
CA PRO A 103 -4.90 9.98 -2.09
C PRO A 103 -3.52 9.44 -2.50
N GLU A 104 -2.73 10.18 -3.29
CA GLU A 104 -1.37 9.77 -3.69
C GLU A 104 -0.44 9.74 -2.47
N VAL A 105 -0.52 10.78 -1.63
CA VAL A 105 0.25 10.86 -0.38
C VAL A 105 -0.19 9.75 0.58
N PHE A 106 -1.49 9.49 0.67
CA PHE A 106 -2.03 8.39 1.49
C PHE A 106 -1.50 7.02 1.02
N LYS A 107 -1.57 6.74 -0.29
CA LYS A 107 -1.04 5.50 -0.87
C LYS A 107 0.46 5.34 -0.61
N LYS A 108 1.26 6.39 -0.81
CA LYS A 108 2.71 6.39 -0.53
C LYS A 108 3.04 6.05 0.92
N THR A 109 2.18 6.43 1.86
CA THR A 109 2.41 6.29 3.30
C THR A 109 1.80 5.03 3.93
N HIS A 110 0.87 4.35 3.24
CA HIS A 110 0.14 3.19 3.77
C HIS A 110 0.29 1.93 2.90
N VAL A 111 1.13 1.97 1.86
CA VAL A 111 1.60 0.79 1.12
C VAL A 111 3.00 0.44 1.60
N ARG A 112 3.27 -0.87 1.77
CA ARG A 112 4.58 -1.40 2.13
C ARG A 112 5.57 -1.13 1.00
N LYS A 113 6.82 -0.86 1.36
CA LYS A 113 7.87 -0.69 0.36
C LYS A 113 8.02 -1.99 -0.42
N LYS A 114 7.95 -1.90 -1.75
CA LYS A 114 8.20 -3.04 -2.63
C LYS A 114 9.69 -3.38 -2.64
N GLU A 115 9.99 -4.66 -2.77
CA GLU A 115 11.36 -5.14 -2.99
C GLU A 115 11.70 -5.01 -4.48
N ASN A 116 10.80 -5.45 -5.35
CA ASN A 116 10.90 -5.28 -6.80
C ASN A 116 9.77 -4.39 -7.34
N GLU A 117 10.03 -3.67 -8.44
CA GLU A 117 9.05 -2.77 -9.05
C GLU A 117 7.78 -3.50 -9.53
N PHE A 118 7.93 -4.76 -9.95
CA PHE A 118 6.83 -5.63 -10.41
C PHE A 118 6.01 -6.24 -9.27
N ASP A 119 6.43 -6.12 -8.02
CA ASP A 119 5.67 -6.66 -6.90
C ASP A 119 4.32 -5.92 -6.76
N PRO A 120 3.24 -6.61 -6.37
CA PRO A 120 1.97 -5.95 -6.12
C PRO A 120 2.07 -4.97 -4.93
N ASP A 121 1.25 -3.93 -4.95
CA ASP A 121 1.10 -3.05 -3.80
C ASP A 121 0.50 -3.85 -2.63
N VAL A 122 1.24 -3.96 -1.53
CA VAL A 122 0.74 -4.59 -0.30
C VAL A 122 0.44 -3.51 0.72
N TRP A 123 -0.83 -3.33 1.06
CA TRP A 123 -1.26 -2.37 2.09
C TRP A 123 -0.76 -2.76 3.48
N VAL A 124 -0.51 -1.76 4.31
CA VAL A 124 -0.11 -1.99 5.72
C VAL A 124 -1.24 -2.69 6.46
N GLU A 125 -2.47 -2.21 6.28
CA GLU A 125 -3.71 -2.78 6.81
C GLU A 125 -4.80 -2.83 5.73
N GLU A 126 -5.68 -3.84 5.80
CA GLU A 126 -6.86 -3.97 4.93
C GLU A 126 -7.82 -2.76 5.05
N ARG A 127 -7.81 -2.08 6.19
CA ARG A 127 -8.56 -0.83 6.38
C ARG A 127 -8.04 0.31 5.51
N ASP A 128 -6.73 0.37 5.26
CA ASP A 128 -6.14 1.44 4.47
C ASP A 128 -6.54 1.31 3.00
N GLU A 129 -6.55 0.08 2.48
CA GLU A 129 -7.07 -0.25 1.15
C GLU A 129 -8.53 0.19 0.99
N ARG A 130 -9.40 -0.19 1.93
CA ARG A 130 -10.81 0.24 1.92
C ARG A 130 -10.97 1.76 1.98
N THR A 131 -10.11 2.43 2.74
CA THR A 131 -10.15 3.89 2.90
C THR A 131 -9.70 4.58 1.61
N PHE A 132 -8.63 4.08 0.98
CA PHE A 132 -8.16 4.57 -0.31
C PHE A 132 -9.23 4.39 -1.39
N ALA A 133 -9.78 3.19 -1.54
CA ALA A 133 -10.83 2.91 -2.52
C ALA A 133 -12.06 3.81 -2.35
N ARG A 134 -12.50 4.04 -1.10
CA ARG A 134 -13.63 4.93 -0.81
C ARG A 134 -13.34 6.38 -1.20
N ASN A 135 -12.14 6.88 -0.89
CA ASN A 135 -11.75 8.25 -1.23
C ASN A 135 -11.59 8.43 -2.74
N ASP A 136 -11.08 7.42 -3.45
CA ASP A 136 -10.93 7.46 -4.90
C ASP A 136 -12.28 7.49 -5.62
N VAL A 137 -13.24 6.66 -5.20
CA VAL A 137 -14.63 6.71 -5.69
C VAL A 137 -15.25 8.09 -5.46
N ARG A 138 -15.12 8.65 -4.25
CA ARG A 138 -15.63 9.98 -3.93
C ARG A 138 -15.01 11.06 -4.83
N ARG A 139 -13.69 10.97 -5.09
CA ARG A 139 -12.99 11.90 -5.99
C ARG A 139 -13.55 11.82 -7.41
N LEU A 140 -13.73 10.62 -7.93
CA LEU A 140 -14.28 10.41 -9.28
C LEU A 140 -15.71 10.95 -9.38
N GLN A 141 -16.53 10.73 -8.36
CA GLN A 141 -17.90 11.27 -8.29
C GLN A 141 -17.91 12.81 -8.30
N SER A 142 -17.10 13.45 -7.44
CA SER A 142 -17.00 14.92 -7.42
C SER A 142 -16.44 15.50 -8.73
N GLY A 143 -15.53 14.78 -9.40
CA GLY A 143 -15.05 15.13 -10.72
C GLY A 143 -16.18 15.14 -11.76
N LEU A 144 -17.05 14.12 -11.75
CA LEU A 144 -18.21 14.02 -12.65
C LEU A 144 -19.21 15.16 -12.44
N GLU A 145 -19.49 15.52 -11.19
CA GLU A 145 -20.40 16.63 -10.87
C GLU A 145 -19.90 17.99 -11.39
N GLY A 146 -18.57 18.18 -11.45
CA GLY A 146 -17.97 19.42 -11.97
C GLY A 146 -17.99 19.56 -13.50
N ILE A 147 -18.06 18.45 -14.24
CA ILE A 147 -18.03 18.45 -15.71
C ILE A 147 -19.30 19.10 -16.29
N GLY A 148 -20.44 19.02 -15.59
CA GLY A 148 -21.70 19.63 -16.02
C GLY A 148 -21.76 21.16 -16.00
N SER A 149 -20.73 21.85 -15.47
CA SER A 149 -20.73 23.32 -15.32
C SER A 149 -19.74 24.05 -16.24
N SER A 150 -18.89 23.35 -16.98
CA SER A 150 -17.92 23.99 -17.87
C SER A 150 -18.59 24.50 -19.16
N ARG A 151 -18.32 25.77 -19.49
CA ARG A 151 -18.73 26.41 -20.76
C ARG A 151 -18.02 25.83 -22.01
N GLN A 152 -17.20 24.79 -21.85
CA GLN A 152 -16.54 24.05 -22.93
C GLN A 152 -17.38 22.88 -23.47
N ALA A 153 -18.66 22.78 -23.11
CA ALA A 153 -19.63 21.94 -23.81
C ALA A 153 -19.92 22.52 -25.22
N GLU A 154 -18.90 22.65 -26.06
CA GLU A 154 -19.11 22.69 -27.49
C GLU A 154 -19.74 21.35 -27.87
N ALA A 155 -20.87 21.41 -28.58
CA ALA A 155 -21.80 20.32 -28.76
C ALA A 155 -21.16 19.05 -29.33
N LEU A 156 -20.73 18.13 -28.46
CA LEU A 156 -20.63 16.72 -28.79
C LEU A 156 -22.06 16.23 -28.97
N ASP A 157 -22.48 16.06 -30.21
CA ASP A 157 -23.82 15.58 -30.55
C ASP A 157 -24.05 14.19 -29.93
N GLY A 158 -25.27 13.93 -29.45
CA GLY A 158 -25.60 12.69 -28.74
C GLY A 158 -25.31 11.43 -29.58
N VAL A 159 -25.33 11.55 -30.90
CA VAL A 159 -24.95 10.49 -31.84
C VAL A 159 -23.46 10.12 -31.73
N GLN A 160 -22.58 11.10 -31.56
CA GLN A 160 -21.14 10.85 -31.41
C GLN A 160 -20.84 10.15 -30.07
N ILE A 161 -21.52 10.54 -29.01
CA ILE A 161 -21.40 9.91 -27.69
C ILE A 161 -21.90 8.45 -27.74
N ALA A 162 -23.03 8.21 -28.39
CA ALA A 162 -23.54 6.85 -28.59
C ALA A 162 -22.57 5.99 -29.41
N ALA A 163 -22.03 6.53 -30.51
CA ALA A 163 -21.06 5.82 -31.35
C ALA A 163 -19.77 5.47 -30.59
N MET A 164 -19.25 6.38 -29.78
CA MET A 164 -18.09 6.11 -28.92
C MET A 164 -18.40 5.04 -27.86
N SER A 165 -19.58 5.09 -27.26
CA SER A 165 -20.03 4.09 -26.28
C SER A 165 -20.12 2.70 -26.89
N ASP A 166 -20.66 2.59 -28.11
CA ASP A 166 -20.72 1.34 -28.87
C ASP A 166 -19.32 0.80 -29.21
N GLN A 167 -18.37 1.68 -29.53
CA GLN A 167 -16.98 1.28 -29.77
C GLN A 167 -16.32 0.73 -28.50
N ILE A 168 -16.54 1.38 -27.35
CA ILE A 168 -16.04 0.89 -26.06
C ILE A 168 -16.62 -0.50 -25.75
N ALA A 169 -17.92 -0.69 -25.97
CA ALA A 169 -18.57 -1.98 -25.75
C ALA A 169 -17.97 -3.07 -26.65
N LYS A 170 -17.74 -2.78 -27.93
CA LYS A 170 -17.09 -3.71 -28.88
C LYS A 170 -15.66 -4.07 -28.46
N LEU A 171 -14.85 -3.09 -28.08
CA LEU A 171 -13.48 -3.33 -27.63
C LEU A 171 -13.44 -4.15 -26.34
N THR A 172 -14.37 -3.91 -25.43
CA THR A 172 -14.49 -4.65 -24.17
C THR A 172 -14.85 -6.12 -24.44
N ALA A 173 -15.78 -6.39 -25.36
CA ALA A 173 -16.13 -7.76 -25.76
C ALA A 173 -14.96 -8.47 -26.45
N ALA A 174 -14.25 -7.79 -27.36
CA ALA A 174 -13.08 -8.35 -28.05
C ALA A 174 -11.93 -8.68 -27.08
N LEU A 175 -11.70 -7.83 -26.07
CA LEU A 175 -10.73 -8.10 -25.01
C LEU A 175 -11.09 -9.35 -24.22
N ALA A 176 -12.37 -9.49 -23.82
CA ALA A 176 -12.84 -10.69 -23.12
C ALA A 176 -12.63 -11.95 -23.97
N GLU A 177 -12.96 -11.92 -25.27
CA GLU A 177 -12.72 -13.04 -26.17
C GLU A 177 -11.24 -13.40 -26.30
N LEU A 178 -10.35 -12.40 -26.37
CA LEU A 178 -8.91 -12.63 -26.43
C LEU A 178 -8.39 -13.28 -25.15
N GLU A 179 -8.87 -12.84 -23.98
CA GLU A 179 -8.54 -13.46 -22.70
C GLU A 179 -9.00 -14.93 -22.65
N TRP A 180 -10.23 -15.22 -23.09
CA TRP A 180 -10.73 -16.60 -23.19
C TRP A 180 -9.86 -17.49 -24.09
N ARG A 181 -9.45 -16.97 -25.26
CA ARG A 181 -8.56 -17.71 -26.18
C ARG A 181 -7.20 -17.97 -25.55
N ARG A 182 -6.59 -16.96 -24.92
CA ARG A 182 -5.29 -17.10 -24.26
C ARG A 182 -5.32 -18.16 -23.16
N VAL A 183 -6.39 -18.21 -22.37
CA VAL A 183 -6.57 -19.22 -21.32
C VAL A 183 -6.73 -20.61 -21.93
N ALA A 184 -7.57 -20.77 -22.96
CA ALA A 184 -7.78 -22.06 -23.63
C ALA A 184 -6.49 -22.59 -24.30
N GLU A 185 -5.71 -21.73 -24.94
CA GLU A 185 -4.41 -22.08 -25.52
C GLU A 185 -3.42 -22.51 -24.44
N GLN A 186 -3.35 -21.77 -23.33
CA GLN A 186 -2.50 -22.10 -22.19
C GLN A 186 -2.86 -23.46 -21.58
N GLU A 187 -4.15 -23.76 -21.44
CA GLU A 187 -4.63 -25.08 -20.98
C GLU A 187 -4.27 -26.21 -21.96
N SER A 188 -4.42 -25.96 -23.26
CA SER A 188 -4.04 -26.92 -24.31
C SER A 188 -2.54 -27.22 -24.27
N MET A 189 -1.70 -26.20 -24.24
CA MET A 189 -0.24 -26.36 -24.11
C MET A 189 0.12 -27.10 -22.82
N SER A 190 -0.50 -26.78 -21.68
CA SER A 190 -0.26 -27.49 -20.43
C SER A 190 -0.54 -28.99 -20.55
N LYS A 191 -1.63 -29.38 -21.23
CA LYS A 191 -1.95 -30.80 -21.49
C LYS A 191 -0.88 -31.47 -22.34
N THR A 192 -0.40 -30.80 -23.40
CA THR A 192 0.66 -31.37 -24.27
C THR A 192 1.99 -31.56 -23.52
N VAL A 193 2.37 -30.59 -22.68
CA VAL A 193 3.59 -30.69 -21.85
C VAL A 193 3.46 -31.83 -20.85
N GLN A 194 2.29 -31.99 -20.21
CA GLN A 194 2.04 -33.11 -19.31
C GLN A 194 2.09 -34.47 -20.03
N GLN A 195 1.51 -34.57 -21.23
CA GLN A 195 1.55 -35.79 -22.02
C GLN A 195 2.98 -36.13 -22.46
N PHE A 196 3.75 -35.15 -22.91
CA PHE A 196 5.16 -35.34 -23.26
C PHE A 196 5.97 -35.80 -22.05
N LYS A 197 5.75 -35.19 -20.89
CA LYS A 197 6.36 -35.61 -19.63
C LYS A 197 6.05 -37.08 -19.32
N GLU A 198 4.80 -37.50 -19.48
CA GLU A 198 4.39 -38.89 -19.26
C GLU A 198 5.07 -39.85 -20.24
N GLN A 199 5.18 -39.49 -21.52
CA GLN A 199 5.91 -40.30 -22.52
C GLN A 199 7.39 -40.46 -22.16
N VAL A 200 8.07 -39.38 -21.75
CA VAL A 200 9.47 -39.42 -21.32
C VAL A 200 9.65 -40.30 -20.08
N MET A 201 8.76 -40.19 -19.10
CA MET A 201 8.81 -41.01 -17.88
C MET A 201 8.60 -42.51 -18.17
N ASN A 202 7.75 -42.85 -19.14
CA ASN A 202 7.53 -44.22 -19.56
C ASN A 202 8.72 -44.79 -20.37
N LEU A 203 9.38 -43.96 -21.18
CA LEU A 203 10.59 -44.36 -21.91
C LEU A 203 11.76 -44.66 -20.97
N ALA A 204 11.92 -43.87 -19.91
CA ALA A 204 12.94 -44.10 -18.88
C ALA A 204 12.72 -45.35 -18.03
N ARG A 205 11.53 -45.97 -18.07
CA ARG A 205 11.20 -47.23 -17.36
C ARG A 205 11.39 -48.49 -18.19
N ARG A 206 11.79 -48.39 -19.46
CA ARG A 206 11.94 -49.56 -20.35
C ARG A 206 13.18 -50.37 -19.93
N PRO A 207 13.09 -51.67 -19.61
CA PRO A 207 14.26 -52.47 -19.25
C PRO A 207 15.19 -52.63 -20.46
N THR A 208 16.46 -52.26 -20.29
CA THR A 208 17.51 -52.46 -21.31
C THR A 208 17.72 -53.96 -21.50
N THR A 209 17.28 -54.50 -22.64
CA THR A 209 17.55 -55.90 -23.00
C THR A 209 18.96 -55.96 -23.60
N SER A 210 19.82 -56.77 -23.01
CA SER A 210 21.19 -57.07 -23.45
C SER A 210 21.27 -57.49 -24.92
N ALA A 211 22.23 -56.92 -25.66
CA ALA A 211 22.67 -57.41 -26.97
C ALA A 211 23.82 -58.44 -26.79
N PRO A 212 23.98 -59.40 -27.72
CA PRO A 212 24.89 -60.52 -27.57
C PRO A 212 26.34 -60.18 -27.93
N ASP A 213 27.22 -60.88 -27.24
CA ASP A 213 28.68 -60.90 -27.29
C ASP A 213 29.17 -61.43 -28.64
N ASP A 214 29.92 -60.61 -29.40
CA ASP A 214 30.67 -61.05 -30.58
C ASP A 214 32.16 -60.86 -30.29
N THR A 215 32.83 -61.99 -30.26
CA THR A 215 34.23 -62.24 -29.90
C THR A 215 35.24 -61.58 -30.83
N ASP A 216 36.32 -61.13 -30.21
CA ASP A 216 37.63 -60.79 -30.78
C ASP A 216 38.07 -61.73 -31.91
N ASP A 217 38.65 -61.17 -32.99
CA ASP A 217 39.97 -61.61 -33.45
C ASP A 217 40.64 -60.51 -34.28
N GLU A 218 41.82 -60.09 -33.81
CA GLU A 218 42.70 -59.15 -34.49
C GLU A 218 43.59 -59.87 -35.49
N ASN A 219 43.82 -59.27 -36.66
CA ASN A 219 45.09 -59.27 -37.41
C ASN A 219 44.85 -58.67 -38.80
N ASP A 220 45.54 -57.59 -39.15
CA ASP A 220 46.84 -57.69 -39.81
C ASP A 220 47.37 -56.30 -40.16
N GLU A 221 48.69 -56.24 -40.23
CA GLU A 221 49.57 -55.07 -40.31
C GLU A 221 49.53 -54.28 -41.63
N ASP A 222 50.22 -53.13 -41.56
CA ASP A 222 50.85 -52.39 -42.65
C ASP A 222 49.89 -51.60 -43.57
N ASP A 223 50.15 -50.37 -43.99
CA ASP A 223 51.42 -49.72 -44.26
C ASP A 223 51.22 -48.20 -44.20
N TYR A 224 52.32 -47.53 -43.89
CA TYR A 224 52.55 -46.10 -43.84
C TYR A 224 52.21 -45.39 -45.17
N VAL A 225 51.36 -44.37 -45.13
CA VAL A 225 51.41 -43.24 -46.08
C VAL A 225 50.90 -41.95 -45.43
N ASP A 226 51.85 -41.04 -45.20
CA ASP A 226 51.56 -39.60 -45.13
C ASP A 226 51.46 -39.07 -46.56
N LEU A 227 50.36 -38.36 -46.86
CA LEU A 227 50.34 -37.04 -47.53
C LEU A 227 48.93 -36.76 -48.08
N THR A 228 48.32 -35.73 -47.49
CA THR A 228 47.28 -34.90 -48.10
C THR A 228 47.88 -34.08 -49.26
N PRO A 229 47.09 -33.48 -50.18
CA PRO A 229 45.67 -33.07 -50.06
C PRO A 229 44.68 -33.77 -50.99
#